data_AF-A0AAV3QK82-F1
#
_entry.id   AF-A0AAV3QK82-F1
#
_cell.length_a   1.000
_cell.length_b   1.000
_cell.length_c   1.000
_cell.angle_alpha   90.00
_cell.angle_beta   90.00
_cell.angle_gamma   90.00
#
_symmetry.space_group_name_H-M   'P 1'
#
loop_
_entity.id
_entity.type
_entity.pdbx_description
1 polymer ?
#
loop_
_entity_poly.entity_id
_entity_poly.type
_entity_poly.pdbx_seq_one_letter_code
_entity_poly.pdbx_strand_id
1 'polypeptide(L)'
;MDNFRQVVHDCELIDLGYMGYQFTWCNNFVSPNCTRARLDRSLHYWNTVGETLCNMALNFLNNGSFLRKFNFTLITSVPKVDRPISMSQFRPIALCNTAAKVMAKPLSIRLKRFFLKVISETQSAFVPNRLITDKILLAYEAHHVIKHKKHGKDGYMSIKLNMLKSYDCIK
;
A
#
# COMPACT_ATOMS: atom_id res chain seq x y z
N MET A 1 18.24 -4.25 -22.11
CA MET A 1 17.75 -5.13 -21.04
C MET A 1 18.52 -4.92 -19.74
N ASP A 2 19.84 -4.71 -19.80
CA ASP A 2 20.69 -4.63 -18.60
C ASP A 2 20.42 -3.40 -17.71
N ASN A 3 20.22 -2.21 -18.30
CA ASN A 3 19.83 -1.01 -17.54
C ASN A 3 18.49 -1.17 -16.79
N PHE A 4 17.55 -1.96 -17.33
CA PHE A 4 16.28 -2.21 -16.66
C PHE A 4 16.44 -3.15 -15.47
N ARG A 5 17.18 -4.25 -15.65
CA ARG A 5 17.48 -5.19 -14.57
C ARG A 5 18.24 -4.51 -13.44
N GLN A 6 19.15 -3.59 -13.77
CA GLN A 6 19.85 -2.75 -12.81
C GLN A 6 18.87 -1.88 -12.00
N VAL A 7 17.95 -1.16 -12.65
CA VAL A 7 16.96 -0.30 -11.96
C VAL A 7 16.00 -1.11 -11.10
N VAL A 8 15.57 -2.28 -11.58
CA VAL A 8 14.72 -3.23 -10.86
C VAL A 8 15.44 -3.69 -9.58
N HIS A 9 16.70 -4.12 -9.71
CA HIS A 9 17.54 -4.50 -8.59
C HIS A 9 17.77 -3.34 -7.60
N ASP A 10 18.16 -2.17 -8.09
CA ASP A 10 18.49 -0.98 -7.29
C ASP A 10 17.28 -0.42 -6.52
N CYS A 11 16.07 -0.63 -7.05
CA CYS A 11 14.82 -0.21 -6.40
C CYS A 11 14.23 -1.27 -5.47
N GLU A 12 14.94 -2.38 -5.20
CA GLU A 12 14.40 -3.56 -4.52
C GLU A 12 13.09 -4.05 -5.16
N LEU A 13 12.92 -3.80 -6.47
CA LEU A 13 11.81 -4.32 -7.23
C LEU A 13 12.20 -5.74 -7.60
N ILE A 14 11.43 -6.72 -7.12
CA ILE A 14 11.63 -8.10 -7.53
C ILE A 14 10.84 -8.26 -8.84
N ASP A 15 11.56 -8.50 -9.95
CA ASP A 15 10.92 -9.12 -11.12
C ASP A 15 10.55 -10.54 -10.71
N LEU A 16 9.28 -10.74 -10.38
CA LEU A 16 8.76 -12.05 -10.00
C LEU A 16 8.86 -13.07 -11.14
N GLY A 17 9.22 -12.62 -12.35
CA GLY A 17 8.98 -13.37 -13.58
C GLY A 17 7.47 -13.46 -13.82
N TYR A 18 7.02 -13.12 -15.02
CA TYR A 18 5.64 -13.43 -15.36
C TYR A 18 5.55 -14.87 -15.88
N MET A 19 5.29 -15.80 -14.96
CA MET A 19 4.82 -17.15 -15.25
C MET A 19 3.47 -17.33 -14.54
N GLY A 20 2.39 -16.90 -15.17
CA GLY A 20 1.07 -16.92 -14.53
C GLY A 20 -0.08 -16.57 -15.45
N TYR A 21 -1.31 -16.63 -14.93
CA TYR A 21 -2.54 -16.35 -15.68
C TYR A 21 -2.60 -14.91 -16.21
N GLN A 22 -3.41 -14.66 -17.24
CA GLN A 22 -3.55 -13.36 -17.93
C GLN A 22 -3.90 -12.18 -16.98
N PHE A 23 -4.33 -12.45 -15.76
CA PHE A 23 -4.77 -11.48 -14.76
C PHE A 23 -3.96 -11.65 -13.48
N THR A 24 -3.56 -10.52 -12.87
CA THR A 24 -2.77 -10.50 -11.62
C THR A 24 -3.64 -10.33 -10.37
N TRP A 25 -4.97 -10.19 -10.56
CA TRP A 25 -5.96 -10.08 -9.49
C TRP A 25 -7.34 -10.62 -9.95
N CYS A 26 -7.98 -11.46 -9.12
CA CYS A 26 -9.44 -11.69 -9.14
C CYS A 26 -9.97 -11.34 -7.74
N ASN A 27 -11.20 -10.84 -7.68
CA ASN A 27 -11.92 -10.59 -6.42
C ASN A 27 -12.37 -11.88 -5.68
N ASN A 28 -11.77 -13.04 -6.00
CA ASN A 28 -12.05 -14.36 -5.43
C ASN A 28 -13.52 -14.83 -5.46
N PHE A 29 -14.37 -14.24 -6.30
CA PHE A 29 -15.72 -14.76 -6.53
C PHE A 29 -15.74 -15.86 -7.58
N VAL A 30 -16.78 -16.69 -7.53
CA VAL A 30 -17.07 -17.68 -8.55
C VAL A 30 -17.80 -16.99 -9.70
N SER A 31 -17.51 -17.38 -10.95
CA SER A 31 -18.19 -16.88 -12.16
C SER A 31 -19.72 -16.91 -11.98
N PRO A 32 -20.49 -15.86 -12.38
CA PRO A 32 -20.16 -14.73 -13.26
C PRO A 32 -19.65 -13.44 -12.58
N ASN A 33 -19.54 -13.40 -11.24
CA ASN A 33 -19.19 -12.18 -10.50
C ASN A 33 -17.67 -11.97 -10.29
N CYS A 34 -16.80 -12.87 -10.83
CA CYS A 34 -15.36 -12.67 -10.76
C CYS A 34 -14.94 -11.51 -11.65
N THR A 35 -14.52 -10.41 -11.01
CA THR A 35 -13.86 -9.30 -11.69
C THR A 35 -12.37 -9.65 -11.78
N ARG A 36 -11.86 -9.81 -13.00
CA ARG A 36 -10.44 -10.05 -13.26
C ARG A 36 -9.78 -8.79 -13.80
N ALA A 37 -8.71 -8.37 -13.17
CA ALA A 37 -7.95 -7.19 -13.58
C ALA A 37 -6.47 -7.56 -13.77
N ARG A 38 -5.85 -7.00 -14.81
CA ARG A 38 -4.40 -7.07 -15.00
C ARG A 38 -3.82 -5.72 -14.60
N LEU A 39 -3.16 -5.68 -13.45
CA LEU A 39 -2.75 -4.43 -12.80
C LEU A 39 -1.45 -3.84 -13.40
N ASP A 40 -0.74 -4.59 -14.25
CA ASP A 40 0.67 -4.33 -14.57
C ASP A 40 0.98 -4.34 -16.10
N ARG A 41 0.17 -3.66 -16.93
CA ARG A 41 0.43 -3.59 -18.40
C ARG A 41 1.75 -2.91 -18.78
N SER A 42 2.31 -2.05 -17.92
CA SER A 42 3.52 -1.29 -18.23
C SER A 42 4.78 -2.18 -18.32
N LEU A 43 4.83 -3.27 -17.55
CA LEU A 43 5.94 -4.22 -17.60
C LEU A 43 5.94 -5.04 -18.89
N HIS A 44 4.75 -5.32 -19.45
CA HIS A 44 4.63 -6.06 -20.70
C HIS A 44 5.14 -5.26 -21.91
N TYR A 45 4.91 -3.94 -21.94
CA TYR A 45 5.37 -3.06 -23.01
C TYR A 45 6.64 -2.27 -22.63
N TRP A 46 7.43 -2.77 -21.68
CA TRP A 46 8.59 -2.04 -21.13
C TRP A 46 9.58 -1.60 -22.23
N ASN A 47 9.82 -2.43 -23.24
CA ASN A 47 10.69 -2.09 -24.36
C ASN A 47 10.22 -0.85 -25.14
N THR A 48 8.92 -0.53 -25.07
CA THR A 48 8.33 0.63 -25.75
C THR A 48 8.14 1.82 -24.80
N VAL A 49 7.70 1.58 -23.55
CA VAL A 49 7.34 2.66 -22.61
C VAL A 49 8.39 2.94 -21.54
N GLY A 50 9.37 2.05 -21.36
CA GLY A 50 10.33 2.08 -20.26
C GLY A 50 11.22 3.33 -20.28
N GLU A 51 11.81 3.65 -21.43
CA GLU A 51 12.66 4.84 -21.59
C GLU A 51 11.87 6.13 -21.30
N THR A 52 10.66 6.25 -21.85
CA THR A 52 9.78 7.40 -21.60
C THR A 52 9.42 7.53 -20.12
N LEU A 53 9.11 6.41 -19.44
CA LEU A 53 8.80 6.40 -18.00
C LEU A 53 10.02 6.77 -17.15
N CYS A 54 11.21 6.26 -17.48
CA CYS A 54 12.45 6.60 -16.80
C CYS A 54 12.82 8.09 -16.96
N ASN A 55 12.76 8.60 -18.19
CA ASN A 55 13.04 10.02 -18.47
C ASN A 55 12.04 10.94 -17.76
N MET A 56 10.76 10.56 -17.73
CA MET A 56 9.74 11.28 -16.97
C MET A 56 10.02 11.27 -15.47
N ALA A 57 10.42 10.13 -14.92
CA ALA A 57 10.77 10.02 -13.51
C ALA A 57 12.01 10.85 -13.14
N LEU A 58 13.05 10.83 -13.99
CA LEU A 58 14.25 11.64 -13.80
C LEU A 58 13.94 13.14 -13.88
N ASN A 59 13.17 13.57 -14.87
CA ASN A 59 12.72 14.96 -14.98
C ASN A 59 11.91 15.41 -13.77
N PHE A 60 11.01 14.55 -13.27
CA PHE A 60 10.25 14.84 -12.06
C PHE A 60 11.16 14.97 -10.82
N LEU A 61 12.11 14.05 -10.64
CA LEU A 61 13.01 14.05 -9.47
C LEU A 61 14.01 15.21 -9.49
N ASN A 62 14.46 15.64 -10.67
CA ASN A 62 15.43 16.73 -10.81
C ASN A 62 14.78 18.12 -10.85
N ASN A 63 13.65 18.25 -11.57
CA ASN A 63 13.05 19.55 -11.88
C ASN A 63 11.69 19.78 -11.20
N GLY A 64 11.15 18.78 -10.50
CA GLY A 64 9.82 18.85 -9.88
C GLY A 64 8.65 18.88 -10.89
N SER A 65 8.92 18.83 -12.20
CA SER A 65 7.89 18.95 -13.22
C SER A 65 7.11 17.65 -13.36
N PHE A 66 5.82 17.71 -13.07
CA PHE A 66 4.93 16.56 -13.17
C PHE A 66 3.75 16.84 -14.11
N LEU A 67 3.51 15.95 -15.06
CA LEU A 67 2.34 16.03 -15.92
C LEU A 67 1.09 15.72 -15.10
N ARG A 68 0.28 16.75 -14.83
CA ARG A 68 -0.96 16.68 -14.03
C ARG A 68 -1.90 15.54 -14.45
N LYS A 69 -1.89 15.17 -15.73
CA LYS A 69 -2.65 14.05 -16.29
C LYS A 69 -2.34 12.70 -15.65
N PHE A 70 -1.14 12.49 -15.13
CA PHE A 70 -0.76 11.24 -14.47
C PHE A 70 -1.15 11.19 -12.98
N ASN A 71 -1.61 12.30 -12.40
CA ASN A 71 -2.17 12.35 -11.04
C ASN A 71 -3.67 12.04 -11.00
N PHE A 72 -4.32 11.84 -12.15
CA PHE A 72 -5.69 11.34 -12.16
C PHE A 72 -5.73 9.92 -11.60
N THR A 73 -6.62 9.73 -10.64
CA THR A 73 -6.82 8.47 -9.94
C THR A 73 -8.22 7.99 -10.24
N LEU A 74 -8.35 6.76 -10.74
CA LEU A 74 -9.64 6.15 -10.99
C LEU A 74 -10.15 5.53 -9.69
N ILE A 75 -11.27 6.02 -9.16
CA ILE A 75 -11.91 5.42 -7.99
C ILE A 75 -12.83 4.30 -8.47
N THR A 76 -12.63 3.08 -7.98
CA THR A 76 -13.48 1.93 -8.27
C THR A 76 -13.93 1.26 -6.96
N SER A 77 -15.12 0.66 -6.96
CA SER A 77 -15.68 0.01 -5.78
C SER A 77 -15.45 -1.50 -5.86
N VAL A 78 -14.75 -2.06 -4.87
CA VAL A 78 -14.56 -3.51 -4.75
C VAL A 78 -15.48 -4.07 -3.66
N PRO A 79 -16.32 -5.07 -3.97
CA PRO A 79 -17.18 -5.71 -2.97
C PRO A 79 -16.37 -6.42 -1.88
N LYS A 80 -16.79 -6.28 -0.62
CA LYS A 80 -16.20 -6.96 0.55
C LYS A 80 -16.83 -8.33 0.81
N VAL A 81 -18.01 -8.59 0.26
CA VAL A 81 -18.83 -9.79 0.46
C VAL A 81 -19.42 -10.24 -0.89
N ASP A 82 -19.82 -11.51 -0.99
CA ASP A 82 -20.28 -12.15 -2.24
C ASP A 82 -21.51 -11.50 -2.89
N ARG A 83 -22.47 -11.09 -2.06
CA ARG A 83 -23.71 -10.46 -2.52
C ARG A 83 -23.90 -9.13 -1.81
N PRO A 84 -23.23 -8.06 -2.28
CA PRO A 84 -23.36 -6.75 -1.65
C PRO A 84 -24.73 -6.15 -1.98
N ILE A 85 -25.48 -5.82 -0.95
CA ILE A 85 -26.82 -5.19 -1.02
C ILE A 85 -26.73 -3.70 -0.64
N SER A 86 -25.74 -3.32 0.16
CA SER A 86 -25.54 -1.95 0.64
C SER A 86 -24.17 -1.38 0.26
N MET A 87 -24.12 -0.06 0.05
CA MET A 87 -22.87 0.67 -0.29
C MET A 87 -21.76 0.52 0.77
N SER A 88 -22.12 0.27 2.04
CA SER A 88 -21.14 0.01 3.12
C SER A 88 -20.34 -1.29 2.92
N GLN A 89 -20.90 -2.24 2.16
CA GLN A 89 -20.29 -3.52 1.81
C GLN A 89 -19.31 -3.40 0.62
N PHE A 90 -19.18 -2.22 0.02
CA PHE A 90 -18.12 -1.93 -0.94
C PHE A 90 -16.94 -1.23 -0.25
N ARG A 91 -15.73 -1.50 -0.74
CA ARG A 91 -14.51 -0.78 -0.40
C ARG A 91 -14.12 0.06 -1.63
N PRO A 92 -14.15 1.39 -1.55
CA PRO A 92 -13.58 2.20 -2.62
C PRO A 92 -12.06 1.99 -2.66
N ILE A 93 -11.51 1.81 -3.85
CA ILE A 93 -10.10 1.69 -4.13
C ILE A 93 -9.73 2.76 -5.16
N ALA A 94 -8.71 3.52 -4.84
CA ALA A 94 -8.07 4.49 -5.72
C ALA A 94 -7.01 3.78 -6.59
N LEU A 95 -7.28 3.66 -7.88
CA LEU A 95 -6.33 3.14 -8.86
C LEU A 95 -5.55 4.30 -9.47
N CYS A 96 -4.31 4.47 -9.01
CA CYS A 96 -3.39 5.46 -9.56
C CYS A 96 -2.67 4.95 -10.81
N ASN A 97 -2.19 5.90 -11.63
CA ASN A 97 -1.43 5.58 -12.83
C ASN A 97 -0.12 4.87 -12.49
N THR A 98 0.26 3.86 -13.28
CA THR A 98 1.53 3.15 -13.10
C THR A 98 2.74 4.06 -13.18
N ALA A 99 2.72 5.10 -14.02
CA ALA A 99 3.76 6.12 -14.05
C ALA A 99 3.95 6.76 -12.68
N ALA A 100 2.85 7.22 -12.05
CA ALA A 100 2.85 7.79 -10.70
C ALA A 100 3.43 6.82 -9.66
N LYS A 101 3.11 5.53 -9.73
CA LYS A 101 3.69 4.49 -8.85
C LYS A 101 5.21 4.37 -9.03
N VAL A 102 5.69 4.35 -10.28
CA VAL A 102 7.13 4.24 -10.61
C VAL A 102 7.92 5.43 -10.05
N MET A 103 7.37 6.65 -10.05
CA MET A 103 8.04 7.82 -9.47
C MET A 103 7.94 7.87 -7.93
N ALA A 104 6.78 7.50 -7.38
CA ALA A 104 6.58 7.50 -5.93
C ALA A 104 7.48 6.45 -5.24
N LYS A 105 7.82 5.35 -5.92
CA LYS A 105 8.62 4.27 -5.36
C LYS A 105 10.04 4.70 -4.96
N PRO A 106 10.90 5.30 -5.83
CA PRO A 106 12.19 5.86 -5.44
C PRO A 106 12.10 6.86 -4.30
N LEU A 107 11.08 7.73 -4.30
CA LEU A 107 10.86 8.68 -3.21
C LEU A 107 10.58 7.95 -1.90
N SER A 108 9.70 6.93 -1.91
CA SER A 108 9.41 6.10 -0.73
C SER A 108 10.66 5.40 -0.19
N ILE A 109 11.56 4.92 -1.07
CA ILE A 109 12.82 4.26 -0.68
C ILE A 109 13.76 5.25 -0.01
N ARG A 110 13.89 6.47 -0.54
CA ARG A 110 14.70 7.53 0.07
C ARG A 110 14.14 7.94 1.43
N LEU A 111 12.82 8.14 1.52
CA LEU A 111 12.15 8.52 2.77
C LEU A 111 12.20 7.42 3.83
N LYS A 112 12.13 6.14 3.44
CA LYS A 112 12.22 4.98 4.33
C LYS A 112 13.45 5.05 5.24
N ARG A 113 14.60 5.52 4.72
CA ARG A 113 15.85 5.66 5.48
C ARG A 113 15.73 6.64 6.65
N PHE A 114 14.91 7.68 6.50
CA PHE A 114 14.66 8.68 7.54
C PHE A 114 13.54 8.25 8.47
N PHE A 115 12.47 7.67 7.92
CA PHE A 115 11.31 7.23 8.71
C PHE A 115 11.67 6.21 9.78
N LEU A 116 12.66 5.35 9.56
CA LEU A 116 13.14 4.41 10.60
C LEU A 116 13.67 5.10 11.86
N LYS A 117 14.06 6.39 11.79
CA LYS A 117 14.51 7.18 12.94
C LYS A 117 13.38 7.96 13.62
N VAL A 118 12.31 8.25 12.89
CA VAL A 118 11.18 9.08 13.36
C VAL A 118 10.02 8.23 13.88
N ILE A 119 9.83 7.04 13.31
CA ILE A 119 8.74 6.15 13.67
C ILE A 119 9.05 5.47 15.02
N SER A 120 8.14 5.66 15.98
CA SER A 120 8.17 4.98 17.27
C SER A 120 8.28 3.45 17.12
N GLU A 121 8.97 2.79 18.04
CA GLU A 121 9.00 1.33 18.19
C GLU A 121 7.60 0.74 18.39
N THR A 122 6.65 1.55 18.88
CA THR A 122 5.27 1.11 19.10
C THR A 122 4.45 0.97 17.81
N GLN A 123 4.90 1.52 16.68
CA GLN A 123 4.19 1.45 15.40
C GLN A 123 4.62 0.22 14.57
N SER A 124 3.73 -0.76 14.39
CA SER A 124 4.04 -1.97 13.59
C SER A 124 3.55 -1.90 12.14
N ALA A 125 2.47 -1.18 11.87
CA ALA A 125 1.89 -1.17 10.53
C ALA A 125 2.81 -0.46 9.53
N PHE A 126 2.98 -1.07 8.34
CA PHE A 126 3.74 -0.53 7.21
C PHE A 126 5.24 -0.29 7.48
N VAL A 127 5.81 -0.91 8.51
CA VAL A 127 7.25 -0.89 8.79
C VAL A 127 7.84 -2.28 8.50
N PRO A 128 8.93 -2.37 7.73
CA PRO A 128 9.56 -3.66 7.46
C PRO A 128 10.01 -4.33 8.76
N ASN A 129 9.94 -5.67 8.79
CA ASN A 129 10.35 -6.49 9.94
C ASN A 129 9.57 -6.25 11.24
N ARG A 130 8.39 -5.60 11.19
CA ARG A 130 7.47 -5.50 12.33
C ARG A 130 6.18 -6.24 12.00
N LEU A 131 5.81 -7.21 12.84
CA LEU A 131 4.61 -8.01 12.60
C LEU A 131 3.43 -7.43 13.40
N ILE A 132 2.23 -7.66 12.88
CA ILE A 132 0.99 -7.28 13.58
C ILE A 132 0.76 -8.14 14.82
N THR A 133 1.28 -9.37 14.81
CA THR A 133 1.21 -10.34 15.91
C THR A 133 1.84 -9.79 17.20
N ASP A 134 2.95 -9.06 17.08
CA ASP A 134 3.66 -8.50 18.23
C ASP A 134 2.80 -7.48 18.99
N LYS A 135 1.97 -6.71 18.27
CA LYS A 135 1.03 -5.75 18.88
C LYS A 135 -0.20 -6.42 19.48
N ILE A 136 -0.62 -7.55 18.91
CA ILE A 136 -1.69 -8.36 19.48
C ILE A 136 -1.26 -8.88 20.86
N LEU A 137 -0.04 -9.41 20.99
CA LEU A 137 0.51 -9.87 22.27
C LEU A 137 0.59 -8.73 23.29
N LEU A 138 1.15 -7.58 22.91
CA LEU A 138 1.26 -6.42 23.79
C LEU A 138 -0.11 -5.90 24.25
N ALA A 139 -1.12 -5.93 23.36
CA ALA A 139 -2.49 -5.59 23.73
C ALA A 139 -3.12 -6.62 24.69
N TYR A 140 -2.84 -7.91 24.50
CA TYR A 140 -3.28 -8.96 25.43
C TYR A 140 -2.67 -8.79 26.82
N GLU A 141 -1.37 -8.51 26.92
CA GLU A 141 -0.69 -8.25 28.19
C GLU A 141 -1.26 -7.02 28.90
N ALA A 142 -1.43 -5.90 28.16
CA ALA A 142 -2.05 -4.70 28.71
C ALA A 142 -3.48 -4.97 29.21
N HIS A 143 -4.28 -5.70 28.43
CA HIS A 143 -5.64 -6.08 28.83
C HIS A 143 -5.64 -7.00 30.06
N HIS A 144 -4.70 -7.93 30.14
CA HIS A 144 -4.53 -8.82 31.29
C HIS A 144 -4.21 -8.02 32.57
N VAL A 145 -3.25 -7.09 32.52
CA VAL A 145 -2.90 -6.24 33.67
C VAL A 145 -4.12 -5.43 34.13
N ILE A 146 -4.85 -4.82 33.20
CA ILE A 146 -6.08 -4.07 33.52
C ILE A 146 -7.11 -4.97 34.22
N LYS A 147 -7.32 -6.20 33.71
CA LYS A 147 -8.29 -7.15 34.27
C LYS A 147 -7.91 -7.65 35.67
N HIS A 148 -6.62 -7.81 35.95
CA HIS A 148 -6.11 -8.34 37.21
C HIS A 148 -5.89 -7.24 38.28
N LYS A 149 -5.88 -5.96 37.91
CA LYS A 149 -5.82 -4.84 38.84
C LYS A 149 -7.19 -4.59 39.51
N LYS A 150 -7.51 -5.38 40.54
CA LYS A 150 -8.78 -5.29 41.29
C LYS A 150 -8.76 -4.42 42.54
N HIS A 151 -7.57 -4.09 43.05
CA HIS A 151 -7.39 -3.34 44.30
C HIS A 151 -6.29 -2.28 44.16
N GLY A 152 -6.43 -1.19 44.93
CA GLY A 152 -5.52 -0.03 44.91
C GLY A 152 -6.29 1.28 44.75
N LYS A 153 -5.62 2.41 45.01
CA LYS A 153 -6.21 3.75 44.81
C LYS A 153 -6.25 4.16 43.33
N ASP A 154 -5.36 3.59 42.51
CA ASP A 154 -5.25 3.90 41.08
C ASP A 154 -5.81 2.75 40.22
N GLY A 155 -6.54 3.11 39.17
CA GLY A 155 -7.07 2.20 38.15
C GLY A 155 -6.45 2.43 36.77
N TYR A 156 -6.53 1.43 35.91
CA TYR A 156 -6.05 1.51 34.53
C TYR A 156 -7.22 1.50 33.53
N MET A 157 -7.10 2.26 32.45
CA MET A 157 -8.09 2.34 31.38
C MET A 157 -7.39 2.20 30.02
N SER A 158 -7.98 1.40 29.13
CA SER A 158 -7.56 1.30 27.73
C SER A 158 -8.47 2.13 26.83
N ILE A 159 -7.90 2.90 25.93
CA ILE A 159 -8.63 3.72 24.95
C ILE A 159 -8.35 3.18 23.55
N LYS A 160 -9.42 2.84 22.81
CA LYS A 160 -9.32 2.43 21.40
C LYS A 160 -9.73 3.60 20.50
N LEU A 161 -8.76 4.19 19.82
CA LEU A 161 -8.98 5.26 18.84
C LEU A 161 -9.01 4.66 17.43
N ASN A 162 -9.94 5.14 16.59
CA ASN A 162 -10.02 4.76 15.18
C ASN A 162 -10.20 6.01 14.32
N MET A 163 -9.41 6.15 13.27
CA MET A 163 -9.51 7.26 12.33
C MET A 163 -10.41 6.85 11.17
N LEU A 164 -11.48 7.62 10.93
CA LEU A 164 -12.30 7.46 9.74
C LEU A 164 -11.51 7.95 8.53
N LYS A 165 -11.33 7.07 7.53
CA LYS A 165 -10.73 7.37 6.23
C LYS A 165 -9.55 8.34 6.33
N SER A 166 -8.51 7.94 7.04
CA SER A 166 -7.36 8.79 7.41
C SER A 166 -6.77 9.61 6.26
N TYR A 167 -6.77 9.09 5.02
CA TYR A 167 -6.25 9.79 3.84
C TYR A 167 -7.19 10.86 3.29
N ASP A 168 -8.50 10.75 3.51
CA ASP A 168 -9.51 11.71 3.04
C ASP A 168 -9.63 12.92 3.99
N CYS A 169 -9.09 12.79 5.21
CA CYS A 169 -9.20 13.80 6.27
C CYS A 169 -7.94 14.68 6.43
N ILE A 170 -6.92 14.49 5.59
CA ILE A 170 -5.71 15.32 5.57
C ILE A 170 -6.08 16.64 4.88
N LYS A 171 -5.99 17.75 5.61
CA LYS A 171 -6.21 19.12 5.10
C LYS A 171 -4.90 19.80 4.77
#